data_AF-A0A5E4Y342-F1
#
_entry.id   AF-A0A5E4Y342-F1
#
_cell.length_a   1.000
_cell.length_b   1.000
_cell.length_c   1.000
_cell.angle_alpha   90.00
_cell.angle_beta   90.00
_cell.angle_gamma   90.00
#
_symmetry.space_group_name_H-M   'P 1'
#
loop_
_entity.id
_entity.type
_entity.pdbx_description
1 polymer ?
#
loop_
_entity_poly.entity_id
_entity_poly.type
_entity_poly.pdbx_seq_one_letter_code
_entity_poly.pdbx_strand_id
1 'polypeptide(L)'
;MTTYTVAPRTGHPTLLYSELDLDIDNLKADIAVLGMPYGAPYAASDFSNDQTNAPSAIRQATDRVVRRPEHYDFDIDGPLLQGRKDIRFVDCGDIIPDLSKPGEHYARAEAAVRRIAAGGAMPIVLGGDHGITTPVLRGLDQKGPITLVHIDAHLDWRDEVNGVREGLSSPIRRASEMAHVDRIIQIGLRAQGSGRPQDLAAAREYGAELVTAYELHDIGMDAVLDRIPDGGNYYLTIDADGLDPSTMPAVAGPAPGGVTFVQARKLIHGLVRKGRVVGMDIVEIQPEKDDANLISCVTAGRLILNLIGASIRAGHFDK
;
A
#
# COMPACT_ATOMS: atom_id res chain seq x y z
N MET A 1 5.92 10.70 -26.23
CA MET A 1 5.84 9.78 -25.08
C MET A 1 5.57 10.64 -23.87
N THR A 2 4.44 10.41 -23.19
CA THR A 2 4.15 11.10 -21.94
C THR A 2 4.94 10.39 -20.86
N THR A 3 5.94 11.04 -20.27
CA THR A 3 6.74 10.42 -19.21
C THR A 3 5.94 10.46 -17.90
N TYR A 4 5.32 9.35 -17.52
CA TYR A 4 4.54 9.28 -16.27
C TYR A 4 5.44 9.29 -15.04
N THR A 5 6.61 8.67 -15.13
CA THR A 5 7.50 8.42 -14.00
C THR A 5 8.96 8.74 -14.32
N VAL A 6 9.79 8.78 -13.29
CA VAL A 6 11.25 8.88 -13.39
C VAL A 6 11.91 7.72 -12.65
N ALA A 7 13.15 7.37 -13.01
CA ALA A 7 13.89 6.33 -12.29
C ALA A 7 14.09 6.70 -10.80
N PRO A 8 14.09 5.71 -9.89
CA PRO A 8 14.30 5.95 -8.46
C PRO A 8 15.66 6.59 -8.14
N ARG A 9 15.71 7.38 -7.07
CA ARG A 9 16.88 8.18 -6.67
C ARG A 9 17.81 7.44 -5.70
N THR A 10 18.25 6.22 -6.03
CA THR A 10 18.87 5.29 -5.06
C THR A 10 19.99 4.41 -5.64
N GLY A 11 20.82 3.83 -4.76
CA GLY A 11 21.86 2.85 -5.13
C GLY A 11 21.31 1.48 -5.56
N HIS A 12 20.17 1.06 -4.99
CA HIS A 12 19.33 -0.01 -5.54
C HIS A 12 18.20 0.62 -6.35
N PRO A 13 18.29 0.65 -7.68
CA PRO A 13 17.36 1.42 -8.52
C PRO A 13 15.96 0.80 -8.59
N THR A 14 15.76 -0.42 -8.09
CA THR A 14 14.48 -1.14 -8.14
C THR A 14 14.23 -1.92 -6.86
N LEU A 15 12.96 -2.16 -6.55
CA LEU A 15 12.54 -2.97 -5.41
C LEU A 15 12.73 -4.47 -5.68
N LEU A 16 13.36 -5.22 -4.76
CA LEU A 16 13.45 -6.69 -4.81
C LEU A 16 14.07 -7.23 -6.12
N TYR A 17 15.01 -6.47 -6.69
CA TYR A 17 15.69 -6.76 -7.96
C TYR A 17 14.75 -6.92 -9.17
N SER A 18 13.59 -6.28 -9.15
CA SER A 18 12.72 -6.18 -10.33
C SER A 18 13.41 -5.43 -11.48
N GLU A 19 12.91 -5.62 -12.70
CA GLU A 19 13.41 -4.93 -13.89
C GLU A 19 12.90 -3.48 -13.94
N LEU A 20 13.74 -2.50 -14.24
CA LEU A 20 13.29 -1.12 -14.42
C LEU A 20 12.57 -0.98 -15.79
N ASP A 21 11.30 -0.57 -15.78
CA ASP A 21 10.50 -0.30 -16.99
C ASP A 21 9.62 0.94 -16.80
N LEU A 22 10.03 2.06 -17.43
CA LEU A 22 9.36 3.35 -17.30
C LEU A 22 8.28 3.59 -18.38
N ASP A 23 8.13 2.69 -19.36
CA ASP A 23 7.15 2.84 -20.44
C ASP A 23 5.77 2.31 -20.00
N ILE A 24 5.11 3.09 -19.14
CA ILE A 24 3.77 2.75 -18.61
C ILE A 24 2.75 2.56 -19.75
N ASP A 25 2.86 3.32 -20.84
CA ASP A 25 1.91 3.24 -21.96
C ASP A 25 1.96 1.88 -22.68
N ASN A 26 3.11 1.19 -22.68
CA ASN A 26 3.29 -0.12 -23.33
C ASN A 26 3.70 -1.23 -22.36
N LEU A 27 3.48 -1.02 -21.05
CA LEU A 27 3.94 -1.94 -20.01
C LEU A 27 3.33 -3.34 -20.18
N LYS A 28 4.20 -4.35 -20.20
CA LYS A 28 3.82 -5.77 -20.13
C LYS A 28 4.30 -6.33 -18.81
N ALA A 29 3.49 -6.40 -17.78
CA ALA A 29 3.95 -6.90 -16.50
C ALA A 29 2.87 -7.77 -15.85
N ASP A 30 3.32 -8.72 -15.03
CA ASP A 30 2.44 -9.44 -14.12
C ASP A 30 2.37 -8.68 -12.77
N ILE A 31 3.48 -8.04 -12.38
CA ILE A 31 3.61 -7.24 -11.14
C ILE A 31 4.37 -5.96 -11.47
N ALA A 32 3.86 -4.80 -11.04
CA ALA A 32 4.48 -3.49 -11.29
C ALA A 32 4.60 -2.68 -10.00
N VAL A 33 5.82 -2.27 -9.65
CA VAL A 33 6.10 -1.37 -8.53
C VAL A 33 6.00 0.07 -8.99
N LEU A 34 5.38 0.95 -8.20
CA LEU A 34 5.24 2.37 -8.52
C LEU A 34 5.45 3.20 -7.25
N GLY A 35 6.35 4.18 -7.28
CA GLY A 35 6.52 5.13 -6.19
C GLY A 35 5.63 6.35 -6.35
N MET A 36 4.94 6.74 -5.27
CA MET A 36 4.13 7.94 -5.17
C MET A 36 4.57 8.78 -3.96
N PRO A 37 5.72 9.46 -4.04
CA PRO A 37 6.31 10.13 -2.89
C PRO A 37 5.53 11.34 -2.36
N TYR A 38 4.62 11.93 -3.15
CA TYR A 38 3.95 13.19 -2.79
C TYR A 38 2.45 13.00 -2.67
N GLY A 39 1.87 13.39 -1.53
CA GLY A 39 0.43 13.46 -1.31
C GLY A 39 -0.18 14.83 -1.57
N ALA A 40 -1.37 15.06 -1.02
CA ALA A 40 -2.07 16.33 -1.05
C ALA A 40 -1.91 17.03 0.32
N PRO A 41 -0.98 17.98 0.46
CA PRO A 41 -0.56 18.50 1.76
C PRO A 41 -1.60 19.42 2.40
N TYR A 42 -1.70 19.41 3.73
CA TYR A 42 -2.57 20.31 4.49
C TYR A 42 -1.97 21.70 4.72
N ALA A 43 -0.65 21.83 4.65
CA ALA A 43 0.08 23.08 4.65
C ALA A 43 1.29 23.00 3.70
N ALA A 44 1.82 24.15 3.28
CA ALA A 44 2.96 24.20 2.35
C ALA A 44 4.21 23.45 2.87
N SER A 45 4.41 23.40 4.19
CA SER A 45 5.48 22.64 4.85
C SER A 45 5.37 21.13 4.64
N ASP A 46 4.16 20.63 4.41
CA ASP A 46 3.89 19.19 4.42
C ASP A 46 4.13 18.57 3.05
N PHE A 47 4.26 19.39 2.00
CA PHE A 47 4.44 18.91 0.62
C PHE A 47 5.75 18.12 0.44
N SER A 48 6.82 18.57 1.08
CA SER A 48 8.12 17.90 1.05
C SER A 48 8.53 17.46 2.45
N ASN A 49 7.77 16.51 3.00
CA ASN A 49 8.05 15.90 4.31
C ASN A 49 8.96 14.66 4.19
N ASP A 50 9.30 14.04 5.31
CA ASP A 50 10.19 12.87 5.33
C ASP A 50 9.63 11.66 4.56
N GLN A 51 8.31 11.50 4.52
CA GLN A 51 7.65 10.38 3.81
C GLN A 51 7.88 10.44 2.30
N THR A 52 8.21 11.60 1.75
CA THR A 52 8.61 11.72 0.35
C THR A 52 9.86 10.91 -0.01
N ASN A 53 10.66 10.52 0.99
CA ASN A 53 11.83 9.66 0.83
C ASN A 53 11.51 8.16 0.94
N ALA A 54 10.32 7.78 1.40
CA ALA A 54 9.96 6.38 1.68
C ALA A 54 10.08 5.46 0.46
N PRO A 55 9.60 5.82 -0.77
CA PRO A 55 9.76 4.94 -1.93
C PRO A 55 11.22 4.63 -2.26
N SER A 56 12.11 5.59 -2.00
CA SER A 56 13.55 5.41 -2.17
C SER A 56 14.13 4.53 -1.05
N ALA A 57 13.81 4.81 0.21
CA ALA A 57 14.31 4.04 1.36
C ALA A 57 13.90 2.56 1.31
N ILE A 58 12.65 2.26 0.93
CA ILE A 58 12.17 0.87 0.78
C ILE A 58 12.94 0.14 -0.31
N ARG A 59 13.20 0.79 -1.47
CA ARG A 59 14.03 0.19 -2.53
C ARG A 59 15.46 -0.07 -2.06
N GLN A 60 16.05 0.86 -1.30
CA GLN A 60 17.39 0.69 -0.73
C GLN A 60 17.48 -0.49 0.25
N ALA A 61 16.39 -0.82 0.93
CA ALA A 61 16.33 -1.98 1.82
C ALA A 61 16.30 -3.34 1.08
N THR A 62 16.28 -3.37 -0.26
CA THR A 62 16.18 -4.61 -1.06
C THR A 62 17.14 -5.71 -0.59
N ASP A 63 18.44 -5.42 -0.48
CA ASP A 63 19.46 -6.40 -0.06
C ASP A 63 19.25 -6.93 1.37
N ARG A 64 18.54 -6.16 2.21
CA ARG A 64 18.16 -6.55 3.58
C ARG A 64 16.90 -7.40 3.60
N VAL A 65 16.00 -7.20 2.64
CA VAL A 65 14.73 -7.92 2.51
C VAL A 65 14.94 -9.28 1.84
N VAL A 66 15.70 -9.30 0.75
CA VAL A 66 16.07 -10.50 0.00
C VAL A 66 17.47 -10.29 -0.58
N ARG A 67 18.45 -11.12 -0.21
CA ARG A 67 19.83 -10.99 -0.70
C ARG A 67 20.10 -11.82 -1.96
N ARG A 68 19.31 -12.87 -2.15
CA ARG A 68 19.43 -13.87 -3.23
C ARG A 68 18.01 -14.32 -3.61
N PRO A 69 17.35 -13.67 -4.59
CA PRO A 69 15.96 -13.95 -4.96
C PRO A 69 15.66 -15.42 -5.31
N GLU A 70 16.67 -16.15 -5.76
CA GLU A 70 16.62 -17.56 -6.14
C GLU A 70 16.74 -18.53 -4.95
N HIS A 71 17.11 -18.04 -3.76
CA HIS A 71 17.20 -18.87 -2.55
C HIS A 71 15.84 -19.08 -1.88
N TYR A 72 15.75 -20.14 -1.09
CA TYR A 72 14.53 -20.46 -0.34
C TYR A 72 14.21 -19.40 0.71
N ASP A 73 12.98 -18.92 0.69
CA ASP A 73 12.41 -18.03 1.69
C ASP A 73 11.24 -18.74 2.40
N PHE A 74 11.33 -18.86 3.73
CA PHE A 74 10.33 -19.57 4.53
C PHE A 74 9.01 -18.82 4.67
N ASP A 75 8.97 -17.50 4.46
CA ASP A 75 7.72 -16.74 4.57
C ASP A 75 6.81 -16.99 3.37
N ILE A 76 7.38 -17.35 2.22
CA ILE A 76 6.67 -17.62 0.97
C ILE A 76 6.89 -19.05 0.45
N ASP A 77 7.52 -19.90 1.28
CA ASP A 77 7.75 -21.32 1.03
C ASP A 77 8.41 -21.59 -0.34
N GLY A 78 9.44 -20.81 -0.69
CA GLY A 78 10.15 -20.92 -1.96
C GLY A 78 10.96 -19.68 -2.33
N PRO A 79 11.59 -19.65 -3.52
CA PRO A 79 12.24 -18.45 -4.05
C PRO A 79 11.26 -17.30 -4.29
N LEU A 80 11.75 -16.07 -4.43
CA LEU A 80 10.93 -14.85 -4.62
C LEU A 80 9.87 -15.03 -5.72
N LEU A 81 10.31 -15.49 -6.90
CA LEU A 81 9.43 -15.76 -8.05
C LEU A 81 9.00 -17.23 -8.17
N GLN A 82 9.17 -18.02 -7.11
CA GLN A 82 8.73 -19.42 -7.03
C GLN A 82 9.29 -20.30 -8.18
N GLY A 83 10.50 -19.98 -8.65
CA GLY A 83 11.15 -20.67 -9.78
C GLY A 83 10.53 -20.37 -11.15
N ARG A 84 9.52 -19.51 -11.24
CA ARG A 84 8.87 -19.09 -12.50
C ARG A 84 9.75 -18.09 -13.24
N LYS A 85 9.90 -18.30 -14.55
CA LYS A 85 10.67 -17.43 -15.46
C LYS A 85 9.79 -16.60 -16.38
N ASP A 86 8.50 -16.89 -16.40
CA ASP A 86 7.48 -16.27 -17.24
C ASP A 86 6.73 -15.13 -16.55
N ILE A 87 7.04 -14.89 -15.27
CA ILE A 87 6.55 -13.75 -14.48
C ILE A 87 7.42 -12.53 -14.77
N ARG A 88 6.81 -11.48 -15.32
CA ARG A 88 7.46 -10.19 -15.54
C ARG A 88 7.18 -9.26 -14.35
N PHE A 89 8.19 -9.12 -13.50
CA PHE A 89 8.18 -8.26 -12.31
C PHE A 89 9.01 -7.00 -12.57
N VAL A 90 8.36 -5.84 -12.59
CA VAL A 90 8.98 -4.57 -12.99
C VAL A 90 8.83 -3.49 -11.92
N ASP A 91 9.76 -2.52 -11.93
CA ASP A 91 9.66 -1.25 -11.22
C ASP A 91 9.46 -0.12 -12.23
N CYS A 92 8.36 0.61 -12.07
CA CYS A 92 7.97 1.71 -12.94
C CYS A 92 8.52 3.06 -12.47
N GLY A 93 9.35 3.10 -11.43
CA GLY A 93 9.93 4.34 -10.91
C GLY A 93 8.94 5.17 -10.10
N ASP A 94 9.13 6.49 -10.07
CA ASP A 94 8.40 7.41 -9.20
C ASP A 94 7.58 8.45 -9.98
N ILE A 95 6.40 8.78 -9.48
CA ILE A 95 5.60 9.91 -9.95
C ILE A 95 6.03 11.18 -9.22
N ILE A 96 6.65 12.10 -9.96
CA ILE A 96 7.17 13.36 -9.42
C ILE A 96 6.30 14.52 -9.88
N PRO A 97 5.86 15.41 -8.98
CA PRO A 97 4.99 16.54 -9.31
C PRO A 97 5.67 17.55 -10.23
N ASP A 98 4.90 18.10 -11.16
CA ASP A 98 5.23 19.34 -11.88
C ASP A 98 4.86 20.53 -10.98
N LEU A 99 5.87 21.18 -10.38
CA LEU A 99 5.65 22.29 -9.45
C LEU A 99 4.92 23.49 -10.09
N SER A 100 4.84 23.57 -11.42
CA SER A 100 4.05 24.60 -12.12
C SER A 100 2.55 24.28 -12.20
N LYS A 101 2.15 23.06 -11.84
CA LYS A 101 0.76 22.56 -11.89
C LYS A 101 0.41 21.83 -10.59
N PRO A 102 0.08 22.57 -9.51
CA PRO A 102 -0.25 21.96 -8.23
C PRO A 102 -1.37 20.90 -8.34
N GLY A 103 -1.12 19.72 -7.78
CA GLY A 103 -2.09 18.62 -7.72
C GLY A 103 -2.18 17.75 -8.97
N GLU A 104 -1.37 17.99 -10.00
CA GLU A 104 -1.40 17.18 -11.24
C GLU A 104 -0.91 15.74 -11.05
N HIS A 105 -0.12 15.51 -9.99
CA HIS A 105 0.52 14.24 -9.66
C HIS A 105 -0.54 13.24 -9.22
N TYR A 106 -1.56 13.71 -8.49
CA TYR A 106 -2.98 13.40 -8.66
C TYR A 106 -3.35 12.54 -9.87
N ALA A 107 -3.67 13.26 -10.94
CA ALA A 107 -4.20 12.70 -12.17
C ALA A 107 -3.18 11.77 -12.86
N ARG A 108 -1.88 12.04 -12.73
CA ARG A 108 -0.82 11.19 -13.28
C ARG A 108 -0.73 9.85 -12.56
N ALA A 109 -0.86 9.84 -11.24
CA ALA A 109 -0.93 8.65 -10.40
C ALA A 109 -2.12 7.77 -10.78
N GLU A 110 -3.30 8.38 -10.87
CA GLU A 110 -4.51 7.69 -11.31
C GLU A 110 -4.34 7.08 -12.71
N ALA A 111 -3.84 7.86 -13.67
CA ALA A 111 -3.65 7.39 -15.05
C ALA A 111 -2.61 6.26 -15.15
N ALA A 112 -1.51 6.37 -14.40
CA ALA A 112 -0.48 5.34 -14.35
C ALA A 112 -1.02 4.02 -13.79
N VAL A 113 -1.71 4.07 -12.65
CA VAL A 113 -2.32 2.88 -12.03
C VAL A 113 -3.36 2.26 -12.96
N ARG A 114 -4.21 3.08 -13.60
CA ARG A 114 -5.20 2.60 -14.58
C ARG A 114 -4.55 1.85 -15.72
N ARG A 115 -3.43 2.35 -16.26
CA ARG A 115 -2.72 1.71 -17.37
C ARG A 115 -2.07 0.40 -16.94
N ILE A 116 -1.42 0.39 -15.77
CA ILE A 116 -0.84 -0.82 -15.15
C ILE A 116 -1.92 -1.90 -14.98
N ALA A 117 -3.03 -1.54 -14.35
CA ALA A 117 -4.12 -2.48 -14.06
C ALA A 117 -4.83 -2.97 -15.33
N ALA A 118 -4.95 -2.12 -16.37
CA ALA A 118 -5.53 -2.48 -17.67
C ALA A 118 -4.64 -3.46 -18.44
N GLY A 119 -3.32 -3.38 -18.24
CA GLY A 119 -2.34 -4.34 -18.75
C GLY A 119 -2.35 -5.70 -18.05
N GLY A 120 -3.16 -5.87 -17.00
CA GLY A 120 -3.27 -7.11 -16.23
C GLY A 120 -2.30 -7.21 -15.05
N ALA A 121 -1.39 -6.25 -14.89
CA ALA A 121 -0.42 -6.23 -13.81
C ALA A 121 -1.09 -5.92 -12.46
N MET A 122 -0.54 -6.51 -11.39
CA MET A 122 -0.84 -6.14 -10.01
C MET A 122 0.06 -4.95 -9.59
N PRO A 123 -0.50 -3.74 -9.35
CA PRO A 123 0.26 -2.62 -8.82
C PRO A 123 0.67 -2.84 -7.35
N ILE A 124 1.94 -2.58 -7.06
CA ILE A 124 2.51 -2.44 -5.72
C ILE A 124 2.97 -1.00 -5.57
N VAL A 125 2.28 -0.21 -4.76
CA VAL A 125 2.57 1.22 -4.64
C VAL A 125 3.39 1.49 -3.37
N LEU A 126 4.51 2.18 -3.54
CA LEU A 126 5.32 2.69 -2.45
C LEU A 126 4.92 4.14 -2.22
N GLY A 127 4.24 4.43 -1.13
CA GLY A 127 3.69 5.74 -0.86
C GLY A 127 4.67 6.73 -0.25
N GLY A 128 4.28 8.00 -0.29
CA GLY A 128 4.54 8.98 0.74
C GLY A 128 3.41 8.89 1.78
N ASP A 129 2.65 9.98 1.94
CA ASP A 129 1.49 10.00 2.84
C ASP A 129 0.30 9.15 2.36
N HIS A 130 -0.66 8.88 3.24
CA HIS A 130 -1.82 8.01 2.96
C HIS A 130 -2.79 8.59 1.92
N GLY A 131 -2.71 9.88 1.61
CA GLY A 131 -3.60 10.52 0.63
C GLY A 131 -3.49 9.88 -0.75
N ILE A 132 -2.31 9.33 -1.07
CA ILE A 132 -2.01 8.69 -2.37
C ILE A 132 -2.86 7.46 -2.65
N THR A 133 -3.47 6.82 -1.63
CA THR A 133 -4.40 5.72 -1.85
C THR A 133 -5.63 6.16 -2.66
N THR A 134 -6.01 7.45 -2.57
CA THR A 134 -7.14 8.02 -3.33
C THR A 134 -6.96 7.86 -4.85
N PRO A 135 -5.90 8.41 -5.49
CA PRO A 135 -5.69 8.21 -6.93
C PRO A 135 -5.40 6.76 -7.30
N VAL A 136 -4.82 5.95 -6.41
CA VAL A 136 -4.62 4.52 -6.68
C VAL A 136 -5.96 3.80 -6.83
N LEU A 137 -6.88 3.98 -5.89
CA LEU A 137 -8.22 3.37 -5.97
C LEU A 137 -9.01 3.87 -7.17
N ARG A 138 -8.90 5.15 -7.55
CA ARG A 138 -9.51 5.67 -8.79
C ARG A 138 -8.96 4.99 -10.04
N GLY A 139 -7.66 4.69 -10.08
CA GLY A 139 -7.03 3.96 -11.17
C GLY A 139 -7.41 2.47 -11.23
N LEU A 140 -8.06 1.95 -10.19
CA LEU A 140 -8.53 0.56 -10.11
C LEU A 140 -10.03 0.41 -10.38
N ASP A 141 -10.69 1.44 -10.90
CA ASP A 141 -12.11 1.45 -11.32
C ASP A 141 -12.55 0.19 -12.08
N GLN A 142 -11.75 -0.27 -13.04
CA GLN A 142 -12.00 -1.47 -13.86
C GLN A 142 -11.84 -2.81 -13.10
N LYS A 143 -11.42 -2.81 -11.84
CA LYS A 143 -11.27 -4.00 -10.99
C LYS A 143 -12.42 -4.17 -9.98
N GLY A 144 -13.42 -3.30 -10.04
CA GLY A 144 -14.63 -3.39 -9.20
C GLY A 144 -15.43 -4.69 -9.39
N PRO A 145 -16.23 -5.10 -8.39
CA PRO A 145 -16.31 -4.52 -7.04
C PRO A 145 -15.08 -4.88 -6.18
N ILE A 146 -14.53 -3.90 -5.47
CA ILE A 146 -13.36 -4.03 -4.59
C ILE A 146 -13.80 -4.02 -3.13
N THR A 147 -13.31 -4.97 -2.36
CA THR A 147 -13.26 -4.89 -0.90
C THR A 147 -11.92 -4.25 -0.49
N LEU A 148 -12.00 -3.05 0.07
CA LEU A 148 -10.85 -2.34 0.62
C LEU A 148 -10.51 -2.89 2.00
N VAL A 149 -9.29 -3.40 2.14
CA VAL A 149 -8.74 -3.88 3.40
C VAL A 149 -7.66 -2.91 3.83
N HIS A 150 -7.82 -2.32 5.01
CA HIS A 150 -7.03 -1.20 5.48
C HIS A 150 -6.39 -1.54 6.82
N ILE A 151 -5.06 -1.58 6.87
CA ILE A 151 -4.32 -1.65 8.14
C ILE A 151 -3.87 -0.25 8.52
N ASP A 152 -4.31 0.25 9.67
CA ASP A 152 -4.02 1.61 10.15
C ASP A 152 -4.36 1.74 11.65
N ALA A 153 -3.64 2.61 12.37
CA ALA A 153 -4.01 3.00 13.72
C ALA A 153 -5.19 3.98 13.71
N HIS A 154 -5.33 4.73 12.63
CA HIS A 154 -6.22 5.86 12.45
C HIS A 154 -7.40 5.53 11.53
N LEU A 155 -8.35 6.47 11.51
CA LEU A 155 -9.63 6.26 10.86
C LEU A 155 -9.58 6.69 9.39
N ASP A 156 -8.98 7.84 9.08
CA ASP A 156 -8.87 8.35 7.71
C ASP A 156 -10.18 8.65 6.97
N TRP A 157 -11.18 9.08 7.76
CA TRP A 157 -12.51 9.47 7.28
C TRP A 157 -12.78 10.98 7.23
N ARG A 158 -11.76 11.82 7.38
CA ARG A 158 -11.95 13.28 7.32
C ARG A 158 -12.54 13.66 5.96
N ASP A 159 -13.66 14.38 5.96
CA ASP A 159 -14.19 14.91 4.69
C ASP A 159 -13.28 16.00 4.12
N GLU A 160 -12.74 16.84 5.00
CA GLU A 160 -11.89 17.98 4.69
C GLU A 160 -10.99 18.35 5.89
N VAL A 161 -9.77 18.79 5.60
CA VAL A 161 -8.82 19.41 6.53
C VAL A 161 -8.16 20.60 5.84
N ASN A 162 -8.26 21.80 6.42
CA ASN A 162 -7.70 23.05 5.89
C ASN A 162 -8.04 23.34 4.41
N GLY A 163 -9.25 22.99 3.98
CA GLY A 163 -9.73 23.11 2.60
C GLY A 163 -9.34 21.97 1.67
N VAL A 164 -8.58 20.97 2.15
CA VAL A 164 -8.09 19.84 1.36
C VAL A 164 -8.92 18.60 1.65
N ARG A 165 -9.43 17.95 0.59
CA ARG A 165 -10.29 16.75 0.69
C ARG A 165 -9.57 15.44 0.37
N GLU A 166 -8.36 15.50 -0.17
CA GLU A 166 -7.64 14.30 -0.64
C GLU A 166 -6.30 14.11 0.07
N GLY A 167 -6.11 14.80 1.20
CA GLY A 167 -4.91 14.61 2.03
C GLY A 167 -4.99 13.35 2.89
N LEU A 168 -3.91 13.09 3.63
CA LEU A 168 -3.66 11.83 4.33
C LEU A 168 -4.75 11.36 5.28
N SER A 169 -5.52 12.24 5.93
CA SER A 169 -6.62 11.83 6.81
C SER A 169 -7.96 11.57 6.09
N SER A 170 -8.00 11.60 4.77
CA SER A 170 -9.21 11.49 3.95
C SER A 170 -9.32 10.29 2.99
N PRO A 171 -8.32 9.42 2.74
CA PRO A 171 -8.36 8.47 1.64
C PRO A 171 -9.50 7.45 1.76
N ILE A 172 -9.83 7.00 2.98
CA ILE A 172 -10.91 6.03 3.19
C ILE A 172 -12.29 6.66 3.01
N ARG A 173 -12.44 7.93 3.43
CA ARG A 173 -13.64 8.69 3.10
C ARG A 173 -13.79 8.86 1.59
N ARG A 174 -12.71 9.18 0.85
CA ARG A 174 -12.77 9.26 -0.62
C ARG A 174 -13.10 7.91 -1.26
N ALA A 175 -12.56 6.80 -0.73
CA ALA A 175 -12.86 5.45 -1.20
C ALA A 175 -14.35 5.11 -1.06
N SER A 176 -14.98 5.49 0.06
CA SER A 176 -16.42 5.25 0.32
C SER A 176 -17.36 5.92 -0.68
N GLU A 177 -16.88 6.94 -1.41
CA GLU A 177 -17.62 7.69 -2.43
C GLU A 177 -17.47 7.05 -3.83
N MET A 178 -16.65 6.01 -3.98
CA MET A 178 -16.37 5.36 -5.27
C MET A 178 -17.29 4.17 -5.50
N ALA A 179 -18.00 4.16 -6.63
CA ALA A 179 -18.99 3.12 -6.96
C ALA A 179 -18.39 1.70 -7.12
N HIS A 180 -17.08 1.60 -7.38
CA HIS A 180 -16.37 0.32 -7.49
C HIS A 180 -15.78 -0.18 -6.18
N VAL A 181 -15.91 0.57 -5.08
CA VAL A 181 -15.53 0.15 -3.72
C VAL A 181 -16.80 -0.29 -2.98
N ASP A 182 -16.93 -1.59 -2.76
CA ASP A 182 -18.13 -2.23 -2.21
C ASP A 182 -18.10 -2.34 -0.69
N ARG A 183 -16.94 -2.69 -0.13
CA ARG A 183 -16.75 -2.89 1.32
C ARG A 183 -15.47 -2.26 1.79
N ILE A 184 -15.46 -1.81 3.05
CA ILE A 184 -14.28 -1.27 3.73
C ILE A 184 -14.14 -1.98 5.07
N ILE A 185 -13.00 -2.63 5.28
CA ILE A 185 -12.62 -3.24 6.56
C ILE A 185 -11.34 -2.56 7.04
N GLN A 186 -11.40 -1.91 8.19
CA GLN A 186 -10.28 -1.24 8.83
C GLN A 186 -9.82 -2.03 10.05
N ILE A 187 -8.51 -2.27 10.14
CA ILE A 187 -7.91 -3.20 11.08
C ILE A 187 -6.74 -2.51 11.78
N GLY A 188 -6.77 -2.48 13.12
CA GLY A 188 -5.68 -1.91 13.92
C GLY A 188 -6.01 -0.58 14.59
N LEU A 189 -7.27 -0.11 14.47
CA LEU A 189 -7.73 1.17 15.01
C LEU A 189 -7.43 1.28 16.51
N ARG A 190 -6.69 2.32 16.91
CA ARG A 190 -6.32 2.59 18.31
C ARG A 190 -5.82 4.03 18.47
N ALA A 191 -5.65 4.44 19.73
CA ALA A 191 -5.16 5.76 20.10
C ALA A 191 -5.97 6.91 19.45
N GLN A 192 -5.42 8.11 19.46
CA GLN A 192 -6.07 9.30 18.91
C GLN A 192 -5.43 9.68 17.58
N GLY A 193 -6.21 9.61 16.51
CA GLY A 193 -5.89 10.22 15.21
C GLY A 193 -6.58 11.56 15.00
N SER A 194 -6.66 12.00 13.73
CA SER A 194 -7.33 13.23 13.33
C SER A 194 -8.87 13.12 13.21
N GLY A 195 -9.38 11.88 13.19
CA GLY A 195 -10.81 11.58 13.07
C GLY A 195 -11.66 12.19 14.18
N ARG A 196 -12.77 12.83 13.82
CA ARG A 196 -13.76 13.40 14.76
C ARG A 196 -14.94 12.45 14.92
N PRO A 197 -15.78 12.66 15.95
CA PRO A 197 -17.01 11.88 16.12
C PRO A 197 -17.92 11.83 14.89
N GLN A 198 -18.01 12.92 14.12
CA GLN A 198 -18.78 12.95 12.86
C GLN A 198 -18.16 12.11 11.74
N ASP A 199 -16.83 11.99 11.70
CA ASP A 199 -16.13 11.20 10.69
C ASP A 199 -16.32 9.70 11.01
N LEU A 200 -16.29 9.32 12.30
CA LEU A 200 -16.68 7.99 12.76
C LEU A 200 -18.15 7.67 12.48
N ALA A 201 -19.04 8.64 12.65
CA ALA A 201 -20.45 8.47 12.31
C ALA A 201 -20.63 8.19 10.81
N ALA A 202 -19.92 8.93 9.94
CA ALA A 202 -19.94 8.71 8.49
C ALA A 202 -19.40 7.31 8.11
N ALA A 203 -18.31 6.86 8.75
CA ALA A 203 -17.78 5.51 8.54
C ALA A 203 -18.82 4.42 8.86
N ARG A 204 -19.53 4.58 9.99
CA ARG A 204 -20.59 3.66 10.42
C ARG A 204 -21.82 3.72 9.52
N GLU A 205 -22.19 4.91 9.05
CA GLU A 205 -23.32 5.10 8.13
C GLU A 205 -23.07 4.44 6.78
N TYR A 206 -21.83 4.50 6.27
CA TYR A 206 -21.43 3.74 5.08
C TYR A 206 -21.48 2.22 5.32
N GLY A 207 -21.28 1.77 6.56
CA GLY A 207 -21.20 0.35 6.92
C GLY A 207 -19.76 -0.18 6.94
N ALA A 208 -18.76 0.68 7.17
CA ALA A 208 -17.38 0.24 7.32
C ALA A 208 -17.22 -0.66 8.55
N GLU A 209 -16.50 -1.77 8.38
CA GLU A 209 -16.19 -2.68 9.48
C GLU A 209 -14.93 -2.19 10.20
N LEU A 210 -15.10 -1.74 11.44
CA LEU A 210 -14.04 -1.12 12.22
C LEU A 210 -13.53 -2.11 13.27
N VAL A 211 -12.37 -2.70 13.04
CA VAL A 211 -11.71 -3.64 13.95
C VAL A 211 -10.61 -2.92 14.73
N THR A 212 -10.84 -2.71 16.02
CA THR A 212 -9.81 -2.11 16.88
C THR A 212 -8.63 -3.06 17.05
N ALA A 213 -7.45 -2.52 17.35
CA ALA A 213 -6.29 -3.36 17.64
C ALA A 213 -6.54 -4.29 18.84
N TYR A 214 -7.26 -3.83 19.85
CA TYR A 214 -7.63 -4.64 21.02
C TYR A 214 -8.54 -5.81 20.63
N GLU A 215 -9.57 -5.54 19.84
CA GLU A 215 -10.44 -6.59 19.31
C GLU A 215 -9.64 -7.60 18.48
N LEU A 216 -8.76 -7.14 17.59
CA LEU A 216 -7.89 -8.02 16.80
C LEU A 216 -7.04 -8.94 17.70
N HIS A 217 -6.48 -8.42 18.78
CA HIS A 217 -5.67 -9.21 19.70
C HIS A 217 -6.51 -10.22 20.50
N ASP A 218 -7.77 -9.88 20.81
CA ASP A 218 -8.69 -10.77 21.51
C ASP A 218 -9.21 -11.92 20.62
N ILE A 219 -9.56 -11.63 19.36
CA ILE A 219 -10.22 -12.59 18.46
C ILE A 219 -9.27 -13.26 17.47
N GLY A 220 -8.10 -12.66 17.23
CA GLY A 220 -7.12 -13.09 16.24
C GLY A 220 -7.50 -12.77 14.79
N MET A 221 -6.49 -12.80 13.90
CA MET A 221 -6.66 -12.44 12.49
C MET A 221 -7.55 -13.42 11.69
N ASP A 222 -7.73 -14.68 12.13
CA ASP A 222 -8.65 -15.61 11.45
C ASP A 222 -10.10 -15.09 11.52
N ALA A 223 -10.55 -14.66 12.70
CA ALA A 223 -11.89 -14.13 12.88
C ALA A 223 -12.12 -12.81 12.13
N VAL A 224 -11.06 -12.06 11.83
CA VAL A 224 -11.12 -10.88 10.95
C VAL A 224 -11.22 -11.31 9.48
N LEU A 225 -10.44 -12.30 9.05
CA LEU A 225 -10.52 -12.88 7.70
C LEU A 225 -11.89 -13.50 7.41
N ASP A 226 -12.58 -14.04 8.42
CA ASP A 226 -13.94 -14.58 8.29
C ASP A 226 -15.00 -13.50 7.99
N ARG A 227 -14.72 -12.23 8.29
CA ARG A 227 -15.59 -11.09 7.95
C ARG A 227 -15.45 -10.67 6.49
N ILE A 228 -14.33 -11.02 5.86
CA ILE A 228 -14.03 -10.71 4.46
C ILE A 228 -14.69 -11.79 3.58
N PRO A 229 -15.54 -11.44 2.61
CA PRO A 229 -16.16 -12.42 1.71
C PRO A 229 -15.12 -13.24 0.94
N ASP A 230 -15.45 -14.47 0.54
CA ASP A 230 -14.65 -15.25 -0.41
C ASP A 230 -14.95 -14.85 -1.86
N GLY A 231 -14.01 -15.13 -2.77
CA GLY A 231 -14.14 -14.93 -4.21
C GLY A 231 -14.10 -13.47 -4.67
N GLY A 232 -13.83 -12.51 -3.78
CA GLY A 232 -13.79 -11.08 -4.10
C GLY A 232 -12.46 -10.59 -4.68
N ASN A 233 -12.48 -9.34 -5.14
CA ASN A 233 -11.29 -8.55 -5.41
C ASN A 233 -10.94 -7.72 -4.17
N TYR A 234 -9.70 -7.80 -3.70
CA TYR A 234 -9.22 -7.09 -2.52
C TYR A 234 -8.15 -6.08 -2.90
N TYR A 235 -8.28 -4.86 -2.39
CA TYR A 235 -7.17 -3.91 -2.38
C TYR A 235 -6.67 -3.77 -0.95
N LEU A 236 -5.36 -3.94 -0.75
CA LEU A 236 -4.75 -3.86 0.57
C LEU A 236 -3.96 -2.56 0.71
N THR A 237 -4.43 -1.64 1.54
CA THR A 237 -3.68 -0.43 1.91
C THR A 237 -3.12 -0.60 3.32
N ILE A 238 -1.82 -0.38 3.47
CA ILE A 238 -1.12 -0.52 4.75
C ILE A 238 -0.53 0.85 5.12
N ASP A 239 -1.17 1.54 6.06
CA ASP A 239 -0.49 2.56 6.84
C ASP A 239 0.56 1.87 7.71
N ALA A 240 1.81 2.32 7.61
CA ALA A 240 2.88 1.83 8.45
C ALA A 240 2.58 1.99 9.95
N ASP A 241 1.87 3.03 10.37
CA ASP A 241 1.54 3.28 11.77
C ASP A 241 0.47 2.32 12.33
N GLY A 242 -0.25 1.63 11.43
CA GLY A 242 -1.14 0.53 11.78
C GLY A 242 -0.41 -0.67 12.37
N LEU A 243 0.84 -0.88 11.98
CA LEU A 243 1.68 -1.93 12.56
C LEU A 243 2.20 -1.55 13.95
N ASP A 244 2.54 -2.57 14.73
CA ASP A 244 3.12 -2.33 16.05
C ASP A 244 4.50 -1.64 15.92
N PRO A 245 4.76 -0.56 16.69
CA PRO A 245 6.04 0.17 16.66
C PRO A 245 7.26 -0.68 17.01
N SER A 246 7.09 -1.86 17.62
CA SER A 246 8.21 -2.81 17.82
C SER A 246 8.79 -3.34 16.50
N THR A 247 8.02 -3.28 15.41
CA THR A 247 8.43 -3.72 14.06
C THR A 247 8.36 -2.63 13.01
N MET A 248 7.56 -1.59 13.23
CA MET A 248 7.39 -0.46 12.32
C MET A 248 7.46 0.90 13.06
N PRO A 249 8.60 1.23 13.69
CA PRO A 249 8.73 2.48 14.48
C PRO A 249 8.78 3.76 13.63
N ALA A 250 9.18 3.68 12.36
CA ALA A 250 9.51 4.84 11.53
C ALA A 250 8.28 5.51 10.92
N VAL A 251 7.47 6.18 11.73
CA VAL A 251 6.22 6.84 11.32
C VAL A 251 6.02 8.19 12.01
N ALA A 252 5.03 8.98 11.57
CA ALA A 252 4.72 10.27 12.15
C ALA A 252 4.34 10.16 13.65
N GLY A 253 3.38 9.29 13.96
CA GLY A 253 2.84 9.10 15.30
C GLY A 253 2.68 7.62 15.66
N PRO A 254 3.73 6.93 16.15
CA PRO A 254 3.64 5.52 16.49
C PRO A 254 2.68 5.29 17.67
N ALA A 255 1.76 4.34 17.53
CA ALA A 255 0.83 3.93 18.59
C ALA A 255 1.14 2.49 19.06
N PRO A 256 1.46 2.24 20.35
CA PRO A 256 1.73 0.89 20.84
C PRO A 256 0.52 -0.06 20.72
N GLY A 257 0.78 -1.38 20.61
CA GLY A 257 -0.26 -2.42 20.59
C GLY A 257 -0.88 -2.64 19.21
N GLY A 258 -0.15 -2.34 18.14
CA GLY A 258 -0.63 -2.40 16.76
C GLY A 258 -0.73 -3.80 16.18
N VAL A 259 -0.99 -3.86 14.88
CA VAL A 259 -0.98 -5.13 14.13
C VAL A 259 0.45 -5.67 14.11
N THR A 260 0.67 -6.88 14.61
CA THR A 260 1.99 -7.51 14.58
C THR A 260 2.34 -7.95 13.15
N PHE A 261 3.64 -8.06 12.84
CA PHE A 261 4.09 -8.59 11.54
C PHE A 261 3.45 -9.95 11.20
N VAL A 262 3.31 -10.84 12.18
CA VAL A 262 2.72 -12.18 11.97
C VAL A 262 1.22 -12.09 11.63
N GLN A 263 0.48 -11.18 12.29
CA GLN A 263 -0.93 -10.92 11.96
C GLN A 263 -1.06 -10.31 10.56
N ALA A 264 -0.23 -9.32 10.20
CA ALA A 264 -0.23 -8.70 8.86
C ALA A 264 0.12 -9.72 7.77
N ARG A 265 1.14 -10.55 7.98
CA ARG A 265 1.46 -11.68 7.09
C ARG A 265 0.27 -12.63 6.94
N LYS A 266 -0.39 -12.98 8.06
CA LYS A 266 -1.54 -13.87 8.05
C LYS A 266 -2.72 -13.30 7.26
N LEU A 267 -2.96 -11.99 7.38
CA LEU A 267 -3.94 -11.27 6.56
C LEU A 267 -3.60 -11.38 5.07
N ILE A 268 -2.37 -11.03 4.68
CA ILE A 268 -1.92 -11.07 3.27
C ILE A 268 -2.15 -12.46 2.65
N HIS A 269 -1.66 -13.52 3.31
CA HIS A 269 -1.84 -14.90 2.85
C HIS A 269 -3.32 -15.35 2.91
N GLY A 270 -4.10 -14.81 3.85
CA GLY A 270 -5.53 -15.03 3.94
C GLY A 270 -6.29 -14.44 2.75
N LEU A 271 -6.06 -13.17 2.43
CA LEU A 271 -6.69 -12.49 1.30
C LEU A 271 -6.41 -13.21 -0.02
N VAL A 272 -5.15 -13.57 -0.27
CA VAL A 272 -4.74 -14.32 -1.46
C VAL A 272 -5.43 -15.69 -1.54
N ARG A 273 -5.62 -16.40 -0.42
CA ARG A 273 -6.34 -17.68 -0.41
C ARG A 273 -7.83 -17.52 -0.68
N LYS A 274 -8.42 -16.41 -0.20
CA LYS A 274 -9.86 -16.16 -0.31
C LYS A 274 -10.26 -15.64 -1.69
N GLY A 275 -9.36 -15.06 -2.47
CA GLY A 275 -9.69 -14.43 -3.74
C GLY A 275 -8.55 -13.60 -4.30
N ARG A 276 -8.87 -12.59 -5.11
CA ARG A 276 -7.86 -11.87 -5.89
C ARG A 276 -7.44 -10.58 -5.21
N VAL A 277 -6.21 -10.51 -4.74
CA VAL A 277 -5.60 -9.21 -4.38
C VAL A 277 -5.27 -8.47 -5.69
N VAL A 278 -5.91 -7.33 -5.92
CA VAL A 278 -5.78 -6.54 -7.15
C VAL A 278 -4.66 -5.51 -7.08
N GLY A 279 -4.10 -5.27 -5.89
CA GLY A 279 -2.96 -4.39 -5.67
C GLY A 279 -2.74 -4.16 -4.17
N MET A 280 -1.64 -3.49 -3.85
CA MET A 280 -1.41 -2.96 -2.51
C MET A 280 -0.71 -1.60 -2.54
N ASP A 281 -0.84 -0.84 -1.45
CA ASP A 281 0.08 0.25 -1.12
C ASP A 281 0.65 0.06 0.29
N ILE A 282 1.82 0.67 0.52
CA ILE A 282 2.37 0.90 1.86
C ILE A 282 2.81 2.36 1.97
N VAL A 283 2.34 3.04 3.01
CA VAL A 283 2.39 4.50 3.14
C VAL A 283 2.94 4.94 4.51
N GLU A 284 3.13 6.25 4.69
CA GLU A 284 3.39 6.93 5.98
C GLU A 284 4.74 6.62 6.67
N ILE A 285 5.59 5.82 6.03
CA ILE A 285 6.96 5.56 6.51
C ILE A 285 7.77 6.86 6.49
N GLN A 286 8.45 7.15 7.59
CA GLN A 286 9.37 8.28 7.78
C GLN A 286 10.80 7.76 7.94
N PRO A 287 11.57 7.61 6.84
CA PRO A 287 12.87 6.96 6.86
C PRO A 287 13.88 7.56 7.84
N GLU A 288 13.84 8.87 8.12
CA GLU A 288 14.73 9.51 9.10
C GLU A 288 14.49 9.02 10.53
N LYS A 289 13.31 8.45 10.81
CA LYS A 289 12.95 7.88 12.11
C LYS A 289 13.20 6.37 12.21
N ASP A 290 13.69 5.73 11.15
CA ASP A 290 13.99 4.31 11.18
C ASP A 290 15.21 4.01 12.05
N ASP A 291 15.29 2.79 12.55
CA ASP A 291 16.41 2.38 13.39
C ASP A 291 17.67 2.11 12.55
N ALA A 292 18.81 1.90 13.22
CA ALA A 292 20.06 1.56 12.53
C ALA A 292 19.99 0.23 11.74
N ASN A 293 18.98 -0.61 11.99
CA ASN A 293 18.75 -1.85 11.26
C ASN A 293 17.82 -1.69 10.05
N LEU A 294 17.23 -0.50 9.87
CA LEU A 294 16.20 -0.16 8.89
C LEU A 294 14.96 -1.05 9.04
N ILE A 295 14.56 -1.37 10.27
CA ILE A 295 13.55 -2.39 10.54
C ILE A 295 12.20 -2.07 9.90
N SER A 296 11.82 -0.79 9.80
CA SER A 296 10.56 -0.38 9.17
C SER A 296 10.58 -0.62 7.66
N CYS A 297 11.65 -0.19 6.99
CA CYS A 297 11.83 -0.41 5.55
C CYS A 297 11.97 -1.92 5.22
N VAL A 298 12.65 -2.69 6.08
CA VAL A 298 12.73 -4.15 5.95
C VAL A 298 11.33 -4.76 6.10
N THR A 299 10.58 -4.36 7.12
CA THR A 299 9.22 -4.86 7.36
C THR A 299 8.32 -4.56 6.15
N ALA A 300 8.37 -3.35 5.59
CA ALA A 300 7.64 -2.97 4.38
C ALA A 300 7.97 -3.90 3.20
N GLY A 301 9.26 -4.09 2.93
CA GLY A 301 9.71 -5.01 1.87
C GLY A 301 9.29 -6.47 2.10
N ARG A 302 9.31 -6.94 3.36
CA ARG A 302 8.86 -8.31 3.70
C ARG A 302 7.36 -8.49 3.50
N LEU A 303 6.52 -7.48 3.79
CA LEU A 303 5.08 -7.54 3.53
C LEU A 303 4.80 -7.63 2.02
N ILE A 304 5.48 -6.81 1.22
CA ILE A 304 5.39 -6.84 -0.25
C ILE A 304 5.84 -8.20 -0.79
N LEU A 305 6.98 -8.71 -0.32
CA LEU A 305 7.49 -10.04 -0.70
C LEU A 305 6.47 -11.14 -0.36
N ASN A 306 5.81 -11.06 0.81
CA ASN A 306 4.77 -12.01 1.19
C ASN A 306 3.57 -11.97 0.23
N LEU A 307 3.12 -10.78 -0.20
CA LEU A 307 2.04 -10.68 -1.17
C LEU A 307 2.43 -11.26 -2.53
N ILE A 308 3.62 -10.93 -3.02
CA ILE A 308 4.14 -11.42 -4.31
C ILE A 308 4.23 -12.95 -4.30
N GLY A 309 4.95 -13.51 -3.32
CA GLY A 309 5.17 -14.96 -3.24
C GLY A 309 3.88 -15.74 -3.05
N ALA A 310 2.98 -15.26 -2.17
CA ALA A 310 1.67 -15.88 -1.98
C ALA A 310 0.82 -15.84 -3.27
N SER A 311 0.79 -14.70 -3.96
CA SER A 311 0.01 -14.54 -5.19
C SER A 311 0.50 -15.46 -6.31
N ILE A 312 1.82 -15.58 -6.50
CA ILE A 312 2.39 -16.49 -7.51
C ILE A 312 2.01 -17.94 -7.19
N ARG A 313 2.12 -18.37 -5.93
CA ARG A 313 1.74 -19.74 -5.51
C ARG A 313 0.26 -20.03 -5.66
N ALA A 314 -0.60 -19.02 -5.49
CA ALA A 314 -2.04 -19.13 -5.69
C ALA A 314 -2.45 -19.12 -7.17
N GLY A 315 -1.51 -19.06 -8.11
CA GLY A 315 -1.79 -19.07 -9.55
C GLY A 315 -2.37 -17.74 -10.05
N HIS A 316 -2.16 -16.62 -9.34
CA HIS A 316 -2.70 -15.33 -9.74
C HIS A 316 -2.18 -14.84 -11.12
N PHE A 317 -1.07 -15.39 -11.60
CA PHE A 317 -0.42 -14.97 -12.85
C PHE A 317 -0.33 -16.12 -13.86
N ASP A 318 -1.15 -17.15 -13.69
CA ASP A 318 -1.25 -18.23 -14.67
C ASP A 318 -1.96 -17.75 -15.94
N LYS A 319 -1.46 -18.19 -17.09
CA LYS A 319 -1.86 -17.76 -18.45
C LYS A 319 -2.61 -18.87 -19.16
#